data_AF-A0A917G250-F1
#
_entry.id   AF-A0A917G250-F1
#
_cell.length_a   1.000
_cell.length_b   1.000
_cell.length_c   1.000
_cell.angle_alpha   90.00
_cell.angle_beta   90.00
_cell.angle_gamma   90.00
#
_symmetry.space_group_name_H-M   'P 1'
#
loop_
_entity.id
_entity.type
_entity.pdbx_description
1 polymer ?
#
loop_
_entity_poly.entity_id
_entity_poly.type
_entity_poly.pdbx_seq_one_letter_code
_entity_poly.pdbx_strand_id
1 'polypeptide(L)'
;MTQLQFDLLGEIINTETSDTEKVLEAPVVNPSVKHVVCYSGGETSGIVAYEVARHYGPENMILINHDINPWVEHWDIKRYKTELAESIGVPITYANMPGWDEKDQFDVSVEAKAFKAGVHPLCTNRLKTAPFHKWLETTYPLDPETGRNDEIIIYYGFEAGETERIERRRRILQAKGYQSAYPLAEWSNTISSTREFGVNPPETYDIWKHANCTGCLRAGRQHWYVVYCRRRDVWEKAKAAEAIIGYSILKDTYLKDLEPRFEAMRIAGIQADEKTKAATFWAAAKRILGYRPKEDEVSCELLV
;
A
#
# COMPACT_ATOMS: atom_id res chain seq x y z
N MET A 1 40.52 -28.99 -55.05
CA MET A 1 39.07 -29.11 -54.80
C MET A 1 38.89 -30.21 -53.77
N THR A 2 38.40 -29.96 -52.56
CA THR A 2 37.63 -28.80 -52.11
C THR A 2 37.96 -28.40 -50.67
N GLN A 3 38.09 -27.09 -50.53
CA GLN A 3 38.16 -26.27 -49.33
C GLN A 3 36.79 -26.30 -48.58
N LEU A 4 36.34 -27.50 -48.18
CA LEU A 4 34.98 -27.69 -47.67
C LEU A 4 34.89 -28.93 -46.77
N GLN A 5 35.77 -29.03 -45.78
CA GLN A 5 35.60 -29.98 -44.68
C GLN A 5 36.37 -29.64 -43.39
N PHE A 6 36.99 -28.44 -43.31
CA PHE A 6 37.64 -27.93 -42.09
C PHE A 6 36.85 -26.81 -41.39
N ASP A 7 35.68 -26.41 -41.92
CA ASP A 7 34.87 -25.29 -41.38
C ASP A 7 33.59 -25.74 -40.65
N LEU A 8 33.58 -26.92 -40.00
CA LEU A 8 32.37 -27.38 -39.27
C LEU A 8 32.64 -28.00 -37.89
N LEU A 9 33.70 -27.58 -37.21
CA LEU A 9 33.98 -27.91 -35.81
C LEU A 9 34.49 -26.70 -34.98
N GLY A 10 34.16 -25.48 -35.41
CA GLY A 10 34.66 -24.23 -34.83
C GLY A 10 33.62 -23.28 -34.23
N GLU A 11 32.35 -23.66 -34.15
CA GLU A 11 31.28 -22.78 -33.61
C GLU A 11 30.35 -23.54 -32.66
N ILE A 12 30.82 -23.84 -31.46
CA ILE A 12 29.96 -23.84 -30.27
C ILE A 12 30.72 -23.03 -29.23
N ILE A 13 30.55 -21.72 -29.37
CA ILE A 13 31.06 -20.67 -28.50
C ILE A 13 30.44 -20.87 -27.11
N ASN A 14 31.29 -20.74 -26.09
CA ASN A 14 31.00 -20.51 -24.69
C ASN A 14 29.54 -20.15 -24.38
N THR A 15 28.85 -21.05 -23.70
CA THR A 15 27.69 -20.71 -22.88
C THR A 15 28.18 -19.97 -21.64
N GLU A 16 28.61 -18.71 -21.82
CA GLU A 16 28.57 -17.73 -20.73
C GLU A 16 27.14 -17.21 -20.68
N THR A 17 26.39 -17.66 -19.67
CA THR A 17 25.17 -17.00 -19.22
C THR A 17 25.57 -15.63 -18.66
N SER A 18 25.69 -14.63 -19.52
CA SER A 18 25.66 -13.24 -19.09
C SER A 18 24.20 -12.82 -18.95
N ASP A 19 23.60 -13.16 -17.81
CA ASP A 19 22.47 -12.38 -17.30
C ASP A 19 23.04 -11.02 -16.88
N THR A 20 23.32 -10.15 -17.87
CA THR A 20 23.46 -8.73 -17.60
C THR A 20 22.08 -8.25 -17.21
N GLU A 21 21.83 -8.16 -15.90
CA GLU A 21 20.82 -7.25 -15.36
C GLU A 21 20.97 -5.94 -16.12
N LYS A 22 19.96 -5.58 -16.92
CA LYS A 22 19.84 -4.21 -17.45
C LYS A 22 19.54 -3.32 -16.26
N VAL A 23 20.58 -2.97 -15.52
CA VAL A 23 20.55 -1.92 -14.53
C VAL A 23 20.39 -0.62 -15.32
N LEU A 24 19.20 -0.04 -15.28
CA LEU A 24 18.96 1.25 -15.92
C LEU A 24 19.76 2.30 -15.16
N GLU A 25 20.69 2.96 -15.87
CA GLU A 25 21.35 4.18 -15.39
C GLU A 25 20.31 5.25 -15.07
N ALA A 26 20.70 6.22 -14.23
CA ALA A 26 19.84 7.31 -13.80
C ALA A 26 19.13 7.96 -15.01
N PRO A 27 17.80 8.15 -14.95
CA PRO A 27 17.02 8.59 -16.10
C PRO A 27 17.41 9.99 -16.58
N VAL A 28 17.38 10.19 -17.90
CA VAL A 28 17.67 11.48 -18.55
C VAL A 28 16.71 12.55 -18.02
N VAL A 29 17.26 13.66 -17.52
CA VAL A 29 16.47 14.79 -16.99
C VAL A 29 15.86 15.58 -18.15
N ASN A 30 14.54 15.66 -18.20
CA ASN A 30 13.82 16.61 -19.05
C ASN A 30 13.14 17.67 -18.17
N PRO A 31 13.63 18.91 -18.12
CA PRO A 31 13.09 19.95 -17.25
C PRO A 31 11.65 20.39 -17.63
N SER A 32 11.13 19.98 -18.80
CA SER A 32 9.73 20.25 -19.17
C SER A 32 8.73 19.28 -18.55
N VAL A 33 9.20 18.17 -17.94
CA VAL A 33 8.34 17.14 -17.35
C VAL A 33 8.20 17.37 -15.85
N LYS A 34 6.97 17.28 -15.32
CA LYS A 34 6.72 17.26 -13.88
C LYS A 34 6.62 15.84 -13.34
N HIS A 35 7.28 15.61 -12.21
CA HIS A 35 7.37 14.32 -11.56
C HIS A 35 6.39 14.27 -10.38
N VAL A 36 5.25 13.60 -10.58
CA VAL A 36 4.15 13.54 -9.59
C VAL A 36 4.35 12.31 -8.71
N VAL A 37 4.81 12.50 -7.48
CA VAL A 37 5.01 11.42 -6.51
C VAL A 37 3.75 11.18 -5.70
N CYS A 38 3.15 9.99 -5.85
CA CYS A 38 2.05 9.53 -5.02
C CYS A 38 2.53 9.23 -3.59
N TYR A 39 2.62 10.28 -2.78
CA TYR A 39 3.19 10.26 -1.45
C TYR A 39 2.14 9.85 -0.42
N SER A 40 2.25 8.65 0.13
CA SER A 40 1.22 8.10 1.03
C SER A 40 1.48 8.36 2.51
N GLY A 41 2.70 8.77 2.87
CA GLY A 41 3.16 8.86 4.26
C GLY A 41 3.77 7.56 4.81
N GLY A 42 3.95 6.53 3.96
CA GLY A 42 4.77 5.37 4.28
C GLY A 42 6.22 5.55 3.83
N GLU A 43 7.11 4.72 4.39
CA GLU A 43 8.57 4.79 4.14
C GLU A 43 8.91 4.67 2.66
N THR A 44 8.38 3.65 1.96
CA THR A 44 8.65 3.44 0.53
C THR A 44 8.27 4.64 -0.33
N SER A 45 7.13 5.28 -0.06
CA SER A 45 6.72 6.48 -0.79
C SER A 45 7.57 7.71 -0.46
N GLY A 46 8.19 7.76 0.72
CA GLY A 46 9.12 8.81 1.09
C GLY A 46 10.50 8.63 0.48
N ILE A 47 10.99 7.39 0.38
CA ILE A 47 12.21 7.08 -0.37
C ILE A 47 12.03 7.52 -1.83
N VAL A 48 10.90 7.16 -2.47
CA VAL A 48 10.61 7.63 -3.83
C VAL A 48 10.59 9.16 -3.94
N ALA A 49 10.00 9.85 -2.98
CA ALA A 49 9.98 11.32 -2.96
C ALA A 49 11.39 11.91 -2.92
N TYR A 50 12.25 11.39 -2.05
CA TYR A 50 13.65 11.80 -1.96
C TYR A 50 14.42 11.49 -3.25
N GLU A 51 14.29 10.28 -3.79
CA GLU A 51 15.01 9.87 -5.00
C GLU A 51 14.59 10.71 -6.22
N VAL A 52 13.29 10.97 -6.37
CA VAL A 52 12.79 11.83 -7.45
C VAL A 52 13.33 13.26 -7.30
N ALA A 53 13.34 13.82 -6.09
CA ALA A 53 13.91 15.15 -5.84
C ALA A 53 15.43 15.18 -6.13
N ARG A 54 16.17 14.14 -5.72
CA ARG A 54 17.61 14.00 -5.95
C ARG A 54 17.97 13.92 -7.43
N HIS A 55 17.13 13.26 -8.23
CA HIS A 55 17.38 13.04 -9.65
C HIS A 55 16.91 14.17 -10.56
N TYR A 56 15.76 14.79 -10.25
CA TYR A 56 15.10 15.73 -11.16
C TYR A 56 14.97 17.15 -10.62
N GLY A 57 15.40 17.38 -9.38
CA GLY A 57 15.27 18.66 -8.70
C GLY A 57 13.88 18.87 -8.08
N PRO A 58 13.79 19.50 -6.89
CA PRO A 58 12.53 19.76 -6.19
C PRO A 58 11.57 20.65 -7.01
N GLU A 59 12.09 21.53 -7.85
CA GLU A 59 11.32 22.43 -8.71
C GLU A 59 10.53 21.72 -9.82
N ASN A 60 10.92 20.49 -10.16
CA ASN A 60 10.26 19.67 -11.18
C ASN A 60 9.34 18.60 -10.58
N MET A 61 9.13 18.62 -9.27
CA MET A 61 8.40 17.60 -8.56
C MET A 61 7.07 18.13 -7.97
N ILE A 62 6.07 17.25 -7.90
CA ILE A 62 4.84 17.46 -7.14
C ILE A 62 4.70 16.32 -6.15
N LEU A 63 4.60 16.64 -4.87
CA LEU A 63 4.36 15.68 -3.80
C LEU A 63 2.85 15.58 -3.54
N ILE A 64 2.16 14.64 -4.18
CA ILE A 64 0.70 14.54 -4.07
C ILE A 64 0.26 13.58 -2.96
N ASN A 65 -0.63 14.05 -2.08
CA ASN A 65 -1.21 13.25 -1.00
C ASN A 65 -2.74 13.39 -0.92
N HIS A 66 -3.35 12.46 -0.20
CA HIS A 66 -4.71 12.59 0.32
C HIS A 66 -4.62 12.78 1.82
N ASP A 67 -5.08 13.92 2.30
CA ASP A 67 -5.14 14.23 3.72
C ASP A 67 -6.25 13.39 4.34
N ILE A 68 -5.86 12.33 5.06
CA ILE A 68 -6.80 11.42 5.71
C ILE A 68 -7.15 11.95 7.09
N ASN A 69 -8.42 11.86 7.46
CA ASN A 69 -8.92 12.30 8.76
C ASN A 69 -7.97 11.91 9.94
N PRO A 70 -7.53 12.89 10.76
CA PRO A 70 -6.53 12.69 11.81
C PRO A 70 -7.01 11.79 12.96
N TRP A 71 -8.32 11.52 13.06
CA TRP A 71 -8.84 10.54 14.02
C TRP A 71 -8.40 9.10 13.67
N VAL A 72 -8.22 8.78 12.38
CA VAL A 72 -7.85 7.44 11.92
C VAL A 72 -6.43 7.34 11.37
N GLU A 73 -5.85 8.40 10.82
CA GLU A 73 -4.44 8.44 10.42
C GLU A 73 -3.59 8.91 11.61
N HIS A 74 -2.62 8.09 12.01
CA HIS A 74 -1.79 8.37 13.18
C HIS A 74 -1.05 9.72 13.02
N TRP A 75 -0.97 10.50 14.09
CA TRP A 75 -0.30 11.81 14.09
C TRP A 75 1.14 11.73 13.58
N ASP A 76 1.84 10.63 13.93
CA ASP A 76 3.22 10.43 13.50
C ASP A 76 3.39 10.22 11.99
N ILE A 77 2.36 9.68 11.31
CA ILE A 77 2.33 9.63 9.84
C ILE A 77 2.21 11.05 9.27
N LYS A 78 1.46 11.95 9.94
CA LYS A 78 1.38 13.37 9.56
C LYS A 78 2.71 14.08 9.79
N ARG A 79 3.36 13.86 10.95
CA ARG A 79 4.72 14.37 11.23
C ARG A 79 5.66 13.97 10.11
N TYR A 80 5.74 12.67 9.81
CA TYR A 80 6.61 12.15 8.77
C TYR A 80 6.35 12.81 7.40
N LYS A 81 5.08 13.02 7.05
CA LYS A 81 4.69 13.75 5.83
C LYS A 81 5.28 15.15 5.78
N THR A 82 5.10 15.91 6.84
CA THR A 82 5.57 17.30 6.95
C THR A 82 7.10 17.37 6.96
N GLU A 83 7.77 16.62 7.83
CA GLU A 83 9.23 16.65 7.96
C GLU A 83 9.93 16.24 6.66
N LEU A 84 9.42 15.22 5.96
CA LEU A 84 9.98 14.82 4.68
C LEU A 84 9.81 15.92 3.62
N ALA A 85 8.59 16.47 3.49
CA ALA A 85 8.30 17.54 2.55
C ALA A 85 9.18 18.78 2.79
N GLU A 86 9.39 19.14 4.05
CA GLU A 86 10.30 20.22 4.46
C GLU A 86 11.76 19.90 4.12
N SER A 87 12.21 18.67 4.40
CA SER A 87 13.61 18.26 4.14
C SER A 87 13.99 18.29 2.66
N ILE A 88 13.05 17.96 1.76
CA ILE A 88 13.28 17.99 0.31
C ILE A 88 12.91 19.34 -0.32
N GLY A 89 12.29 20.26 0.45
CA GLY A 89 11.88 21.58 -0.03
C GLY A 89 10.69 21.59 -0.99
N VAL A 90 9.80 20.58 -0.92
CA VAL A 90 8.63 20.45 -1.80
C VAL A 90 7.34 20.42 -0.96
N PRO A 91 6.43 21.40 -1.08
CA PRO A 91 5.19 21.39 -0.34
C PRO A 91 4.25 20.25 -0.80
N ILE A 92 3.46 19.73 0.13
CA ILE A 92 2.47 18.70 -0.18
C ILE A 92 1.29 19.34 -0.94
N THR A 93 0.99 18.79 -2.11
CA THR A 93 -0.22 19.08 -2.87
C THR A 93 -1.32 18.09 -2.45
N TYR A 94 -2.44 18.61 -1.93
CA TYR A 94 -3.54 17.77 -1.47
C TYR A 94 -4.62 17.61 -2.52
N ALA A 95 -4.88 16.36 -2.94
CA ALA A 95 -6.01 16.00 -3.80
C ALA A 95 -7.13 15.38 -2.95
N ASN A 96 -7.81 16.20 -2.15
CA ASN A 96 -8.79 15.72 -1.18
C ASN A 96 -10.20 15.68 -1.75
N MET A 97 -11.04 14.81 -1.18
CA MET A 97 -12.48 14.94 -1.36
C MET A 97 -13.04 16.07 -0.47
N PRO A 98 -14.23 16.64 -0.79
CA PRO A 98 -14.93 17.52 0.15
C PRO A 98 -15.19 16.83 1.51
N GLY A 99 -14.93 17.54 2.61
CA GLY A 99 -15.11 17.02 3.98
C GLY A 99 -14.12 15.94 4.39
N TRP A 100 -12.89 15.94 3.83
CA TRP A 100 -11.85 14.96 4.14
C TRP A 100 -11.41 14.96 5.61
N ASP A 101 -11.52 16.12 6.27
CA ASP A 101 -11.15 16.38 7.66
C ASP A 101 -12.27 16.01 8.63
N GLU A 102 -13.50 15.87 8.12
CA GLU A 102 -14.69 15.47 8.89
C GLU A 102 -14.99 13.97 8.74
N LYS A 103 -14.73 13.40 7.56
CA LYS A 103 -15.14 12.03 7.20
C LYS A 103 -13.97 11.06 7.17
N ASP A 104 -14.19 9.87 7.72
CA ASP A 104 -13.25 8.75 7.63
C ASP A 104 -13.74 7.63 6.69
N GLN A 105 -13.03 6.48 6.69
CA GLN A 105 -13.39 5.34 5.85
C GLN A 105 -14.77 4.74 6.14
N PHE A 106 -15.28 4.85 7.36
CA PHE A 106 -16.59 4.33 7.75
C PHE A 106 -17.69 5.30 7.33
N ASP A 107 -17.49 6.60 7.49
CA ASP A 107 -18.49 7.61 7.10
C ASP A 107 -18.82 7.52 5.61
N VAL A 108 -17.78 7.51 4.75
CA VAL A 108 -17.97 7.37 3.29
C VAL A 108 -18.54 6.01 2.89
N SER A 109 -18.34 4.98 3.73
CA SER A 109 -18.93 3.66 3.52
C SER A 109 -20.39 3.59 3.92
N VAL A 110 -20.76 4.21 5.05
CA VAL A 110 -22.14 4.29 5.53
C VAL A 110 -22.99 5.12 4.56
N GLU A 111 -22.50 6.26 4.10
CA GLU A 111 -23.19 7.11 3.12
C GLU A 111 -23.52 6.36 1.83
N ALA A 112 -22.59 5.52 1.37
CA ALA A 112 -22.76 4.71 0.18
C ALA A 112 -23.43 3.35 0.44
N LYS A 113 -23.75 3.05 1.70
CA LYS A 113 -24.26 1.74 2.16
C LYS A 113 -23.39 0.57 1.67
N ALA A 114 -22.07 0.77 1.61
CA ALA A 114 -21.15 -0.26 1.18
C ALA A 114 -19.71 -0.11 1.72
N PHE A 115 -19.12 -1.21 2.17
CA PHE A 115 -17.70 -1.28 2.50
C PHE A 115 -16.81 -1.52 1.27
N LYS A 116 -17.33 -2.20 0.24
CA LYS A 116 -16.58 -2.62 -0.95
C LYS A 116 -17.42 -2.50 -2.22
N ALA A 117 -16.75 -2.23 -3.34
CA ALA A 117 -17.28 -2.42 -4.69
C ALA A 117 -16.47 -3.57 -5.33
N GLY A 118 -17.11 -4.74 -5.46
CA GLY A 118 -16.39 -5.98 -5.75
C GLY A 118 -15.37 -6.30 -4.65
N VAL A 119 -14.10 -6.49 -5.03
CA VAL A 119 -13.00 -6.77 -4.08
C VAL A 119 -12.34 -5.51 -3.52
N HIS A 120 -12.69 -4.33 -4.02
CA HIS A 120 -12.01 -3.08 -3.68
C HIS A 120 -12.77 -2.31 -2.60
N PRO A 121 -12.14 -1.96 -1.46
CA PRO A 121 -12.78 -1.12 -0.45
C PRO A 121 -13.18 0.24 -0.99
N LEU A 122 -14.42 0.60 -0.72
CA LEU A 122 -15.06 1.79 -1.25
C LEU A 122 -14.31 3.07 -0.84
N CYS A 123 -13.83 3.13 0.41
CA CYS A 123 -13.06 4.25 0.93
C CYS A 123 -11.83 4.59 0.06
N THR A 124 -11.26 3.60 -0.65
CA THR A 124 -10.16 3.82 -1.60
C THR A 124 -10.58 4.73 -2.74
N ASN A 125 -11.76 4.47 -3.29
CA ASN A 125 -12.28 5.27 -4.38
C ASN A 125 -12.64 6.67 -3.87
N ARG A 126 -13.42 6.76 -2.79
CA ARG A 126 -13.97 8.03 -2.29
C ARG A 126 -12.90 8.97 -1.75
N LEU A 127 -11.99 8.46 -0.92
CA LEU A 127 -10.99 9.30 -0.24
C LEU A 127 -9.72 9.53 -1.07
N LYS A 128 -9.43 8.67 -2.05
CA LYS A 128 -8.13 8.67 -2.75
C LYS A 128 -8.27 8.73 -4.27
N THR A 129 -8.75 7.64 -4.87
CA THR A 129 -8.66 7.48 -6.34
C THR A 129 -9.53 8.47 -7.12
N ALA A 130 -10.76 8.74 -6.70
CA ALA A 130 -11.61 9.70 -7.40
C ALA A 130 -11.12 11.15 -7.24
N PRO A 131 -10.75 11.63 -6.04
CA PRO A 131 -10.08 12.92 -5.89
C PRO A 131 -8.80 13.07 -6.72
N PHE A 132 -7.94 12.04 -6.75
CA PHE A 132 -6.72 12.04 -7.55
C PHE A 132 -7.02 12.15 -9.05
N HIS A 133 -7.98 11.37 -9.57
CA HIS A 133 -8.36 11.46 -10.98
C HIS A 133 -8.95 12.84 -11.32
N LYS A 134 -9.79 13.41 -10.46
CA LYS A 134 -10.31 14.77 -10.65
C LYS A 134 -9.18 15.79 -10.72
N TRP A 135 -8.17 15.67 -9.86
CA TRP A 135 -6.98 16.51 -9.88
C TRP A 135 -6.21 16.36 -11.21
N LEU A 136 -5.97 15.13 -11.68
CA LEU A 136 -5.34 14.89 -12.98
C LEU A 136 -6.14 15.52 -14.13
N GLU A 137 -7.44 15.25 -14.21
CA GLU A 137 -8.30 15.77 -15.28
C GLU A 137 -8.37 17.31 -15.31
N THR A 138 -8.20 17.97 -14.16
CA THR A 138 -8.28 19.43 -14.06
C THR A 138 -6.91 20.10 -14.26
N THR A 139 -5.84 19.51 -13.73
CA THR A 139 -4.50 20.14 -13.69
C THR A 139 -3.61 19.68 -14.84
N TYR A 140 -3.75 18.42 -15.26
CA TYR A 140 -2.96 17.80 -16.32
C TYR A 140 -3.89 17.06 -17.29
N PRO A 141 -4.83 17.77 -17.95
CA PRO A 141 -5.76 17.15 -18.88
C PRO A 141 -5.00 16.45 -20.02
N LEU A 142 -5.64 15.44 -20.60
CA LEU A 142 -5.11 14.77 -21.78
C LEU A 142 -5.20 15.69 -22.99
N ASP A 143 -4.17 15.64 -23.84
CA ASP A 143 -4.21 16.23 -25.16
C ASP A 143 -5.36 15.58 -25.97
N PRO A 144 -6.28 16.36 -26.56
CA PRO A 144 -7.45 15.83 -27.26
C PRO A 144 -7.14 15.03 -28.53
N GLU A 145 -6.00 15.28 -29.18
CA GLU A 145 -5.61 14.62 -30.43
C GLU A 145 -4.95 13.28 -30.16
N THR A 146 -4.06 13.24 -29.17
CA THR A 146 -3.26 12.05 -28.83
C THR A 146 -3.89 11.19 -27.74
N GLY A 147 -4.80 11.74 -26.94
CA GLY A 147 -5.38 11.09 -25.77
C GLY A 147 -4.36 10.84 -24.65
N ARG A 148 -3.27 11.62 -24.62
CA ARG A 148 -2.14 11.44 -23.69
C ARG A 148 -1.76 12.73 -23.00
N ASN A 149 -1.12 12.62 -21.85
CA ASN A 149 -0.40 13.72 -21.22
C ASN A 149 1.04 13.24 -20.96
N ASP A 150 1.97 13.74 -21.77
CA ASP A 150 3.41 13.45 -21.66
C ASP A 150 4.18 14.55 -20.88
N GLU A 151 3.47 15.53 -20.31
CA GLU A 151 4.05 16.56 -19.44
C GLU A 151 4.32 16.04 -18.02
N ILE A 152 3.75 14.90 -17.63
CA ILE A 152 3.93 14.32 -16.29
C ILE A 152 4.31 12.85 -16.29
N ILE A 153 5.02 12.43 -15.24
CA ILE A 153 5.24 11.03 -14.89
C ILE A 153 4.77 10.80 -13.45
N ILE A 154 3.97 9.75 -13.23
CA ILE A 154 3.40 9.42 -11.91
C ILE A 154 4.24 8.33 -11.21
N TYR A 155 4.75 8.62 -10.03
CA TYR A 155 5.66 7.74 -9.30
C TYR A 155 4.97 7.01 -8.15
N TYR A 156 5.26 5.71 -8.00
CA TYR A 156 4.78 4.86 -6.92
C TYR A 156 5.93 4.15 -6.19
N GLY A 157 5.81 4.02 -4.86
CA GLY A 157 6.73 3.24 -4.02
C GLY A 157 6.41 1.75 -3.99
N PHE A 158 6.30 1.11 -5.16
CA PHE A 158 6.25 -0.35 -5.26
C PHE A 158 7.67 -0.92 -5.35
N GLU A 159 7.90 -2.02 -4.65
CA GLU A 159 9.21 -2.67 -4.57
C GLU A 159 9.37 -3.75 -5.67
N ALA A 160 10.61 -4.18 -5.93
CA ALA A 160 10.95 -5.14 -7.00
C ALA A 160 10.14 -6.45 -6.94
N GLY A 161 9.79 -6.92 -5.74
CA GLY A 161 8.97 -8.12 -5.54
C GLY A 161 7.48 -7.96 -5.88
N GLU A 162 7.03 -6.76 -6.26
CA GLU A 162 5.63 -6.44 -6.52
C GLU A 162 5.29 -6.38 -8.02
N THR A 163 5.94 -7.20 -8.84
CA THR A 163 5.87 -7.17 -10.32
C THR A 163 4.45 -7.13 -10.86
N GLU A 164 3.54 -7.99 -10.36
CA GLU A 164 2.14 -8.00 -10.83
C GLU A 164 1.41 -6.68 -10.52
N ARG A 165 1.71 -6.05 -9.37
CA ARG A 165 1.12 -4.75 -8.99
C ARG A 165 1.65 -3.63 -9.87
N ILE A 166 2.94 -3.67 -10.19
CA ILE A 166 3.61 -2.73 -11.09
C ILE A 166 3.00 -2.83 -12.49
N GLU A 167 2.97 -4.02 -13.09
CA GLU A 167 2.41 -4.22 -14.44
C GLU A 167 0.94 -3.81 -14.52
N ARG A 168 0.14 -4.17 -13.51
CA ARG A 168 -1.26 -3.77 -13.43
C ARG A 168 -1.40 -2.25 -13.35
N ARG A 169 -0.62 -1.57 -12.52
CA ARG A 169 -0.70 -0.12 -12.36
C ARG A 169 -0.25 0.61 -13.62
N ARG A 170 0.83 0.17 -14.25
CA ARG A 170 1.36 0.72 -15.49
C ARG A 170 0.29 0.63 -16.60
N ARG A 171 -0.31 -0.54 -16.79
CA ARG A 171 -1.40 -0.73 -17.76
C ARG A 171 -2.60 0.18 -17.50
N ILE A 172 -3.02 0.33 -16.24
CA ILE A 172 -4.16 1.17 -15.87
C ILE A 172 -3.88 2.65 -16.19
N LEU A 173 -2.70 3.16 -15.89
CA LEU A 173 -2.36 4.57 -16.14
C LEU A 173 -2.09 4.84 -17.62
N GLN A 174 -1.43 3.93 -18.33
CA GLN A 174 -1.26 4.02 -19.78
C GLN A 174 -2.60 4.03 -20.51
N ALA A 175 -3.55 3.17 -20.12
CA ALA A 175 -4.90 3.18 -20.66
C ALA A 175 -5.68 4.47 -20.35
N LYS A 176 -5.21 5.26 -19.38
CA LYS A 176 -5.73 6.58 -19.02
C LYS A 176 -4.93 7.73 -19.64
N GLY A 177 -3.94 7.45 -20.48
CA GLY A 177 -3.11 8.47 -21.15
C GLY A 177 -1.93 9.00 -20.32
N TYR A 178 -1.61 8.39 -19.17
CA TYR A 178 -0.52 8.85 -18.29
C TYR A 178 0.61 7.84 -18.17
N GLN A 179 1.83 8.35 -18.02
CA GLN A 179 3.02 7.53 -17.74
C GLN A 179 3.21 7.30 -16.23
N SER A 180 3.88 6.20 -15.88
CA SER A 180 4.19 5.86 -14.48
C SER A 180 5.54 5.19 -14.34
N ALA A 181 6.23 5.44 -13.22
CA ALA A 181 7.55 4.89 -12.90
C ALA A 181 7.62 4.32 -11.47
N TYR A 182 8.54 3.38 -11.24
CA TYR A 182 8.63 2.59 -9.99
C TYR A 182 10.08 2.52 -9.47
N PRO A 183 10.61 3.62 -8.89
CA PRO A 183 12.04 3.72 -8.54
C PRO A 183 12.58 2.58 -7.68
N LEU A 184 11.84 2.15 -6.65
CA LEU A 184 12.32 1.10 -5.74
C LEU A 184 12.37 -0.29 -6.38
N ALA A 185 11.72 -0.46 -7.54
CA ALA A 185 11.77 -1.69 -8.31
C ALA A 185 12.74 -1.61 -9.48
N GLU A 186 12.96 -0.41 -10.03
CA GLU A 186 13.58 -0.23 -11.36
C GLU A 186 14.90 0.56 -11.32
N TRP A 187 15.17 1.34 -10.25
CA TRP A 187 16.38 2.14 -10.13
C TRP A 187 17.43 1.43 -9.28
N SER A 188 18.69 1.71 -9.56
CA SER A 188 19.82 1.29 -8.73
C SER A 188 20.21 2.38 -7.74
N ASN A 189 20.88 1.98 -6.65
CA ASN A 189 21.46 2.89 -5.66
C ASN A 189 20.44 3.84 -5.01
N THR A 190 19.20 3.40 -4.83
CA THR A 190 18.25 4.14 -3.98
C THR A 190 18.64 3.96 -2.52
N ILE A 191 18.38 4.97 -1.69
CA ILE A 191 18.52 4.83 -0.25
C ILE A 191 17.61 3.71 0.28
N SER A 192 18.02 3.12 1.39
CA SER A 192 17.31 2.03 2.06
C SER A 192 16.32 2.53 3.11
N SER A 193 16.57 3.72 3.67
CA SER A 193 15.69 4.35 4.65
C SER A 193 15.77 5.87 4.58
N THR A 194 14.64 6.52 4.91
CA THR A 194 14.57 7.98 5.03
C THR A 194 15.45 8.56 6.15
N ARG A 195 15.91 7.71 7.08
CA ARG A 195 16.91 8.10 8.10
C ARG A 195 18.22 8.56 7.49
N GLU A 196 18.56 8.09 6.29
CA GLU A 196 19.81 8.45 5.60
C GLU A 196 19.89 9.95 5.25
N PHE A 197 18.75 10.64 5.16
CA PHE A 197 18.68 12.10 5.01
C PHE A 197 18.06 12.81 6.23
N GLY A 198 18.00 12.13 7.39
CA GLY A 198 17.65 12.73 8.67
C GLY A 198 16.15 12.72 9.03
N VAL A 199 15.30 12.04 8.25
CA VAL A 199 13.85 11.93 8.57
C VAL A 199 13.55 10.53 9.12
N ASN A 200 12.97 10.47 10.32
CA ASN A 200 12.63 9.19 10.93
C ASN A 200 11.33 8.62 10.34
N PRO A 201 11.31 7.33 9.91
CA PRO A 201 10.10 6.69 9.42
C PRO A 201 9.03 6.66 10.51
N PRO A 202 7.74 6.53 10.14
CA PRO A 202 6.65 6.51 11.10
C PRO A 202 6.84 5.45 12.22
N GLU A 203 6.74 5.86 13.48
CA GLU A 203 6.80 4.98 14.67
C GLU A 203 5.71 3.90 14.64
N THR A 204 4.65 4.15 13.87
CA THR A 204 3.57 3.19 13.63
C THR A 204 4.08 1.84 13.14
N TYR A 205 5.24 1.76 12.49
CA TYR A 205 5.82 0.50 12.06
C TYR A 205 6.24 -0.44 13.20
N ASP A 206 6.32 0.04 14.45
CA ASP A 206 6.53 -0.81 15.62
C ASP A 206 5.31 -1.70 15.91
N ILE A 207 4.12 -1.29 15.47
CA ILE A 207 2.86 -1.99 15.68
C ILE A 207 2.31 -2.53 14.37
N TRP A 208 2.30 -1.72 13.31
CA TRP A 208 1.59 -1.98 12.07
C TRP A 208 2.55 -2.41 10.97
N LYS A 209 2.06 -3.23 10.03
CA LYS A 209 2.86 -3.58 8.84
C LYS A 209 2.89 -2.43 7.83
N HIS A 210 1.86 -1.59 7.84
CA HIS A 210 1.66 -0.53 6.86
C HIS A 210 1.18 0.76 7.55
N ALA A 211 1.62 1.91 7.05
CA ALA A 211 1.15 3.23 7.45
C ALA A 211 -0.26 3.54 6.87
N ASN A 212 -1.24 2.70 7.20
CA ASN A 212 -2.64 2.88 6.80
C ASN A 212 -3.44 3.58 7.91
N CYS A 213 -4.66 4.01 7.59
CA CYS A 213 -5.62 4.41 8.61
C CYS A 213 -5.94 3.23 9.54
N THR A 214 -6.13 3.52 10.83
CA THR A 214 -6.56 2.55 11.82
C THR A 214 -7.98 2.08 11.49
N GLY A 215 -8.25 0.77 11.59
CA GLY A 215 -9.50 0.18 11.08
C GLY A 215 -9.58 0.07 9.55
N CYS A 216 -8.45 -0.09 8.85
CA CYS A 216 -8.42 -0.19 7.39
C CYS A 216 -9.31 -1.32 6.84
N LEU A 217 -10.21 -0.98 5.91
CA LEU A 217 -11.15 -1.92 5.29
C LEU A 217 -10.50 -2.95 4.33
N ARG A 218 -9.20 -2.79 4.00
CA ARG A 218 -8.42 -3.84 3.30
C ARG A 218 -7.82 -4.87 4.25
N ALA A 219 -7.71 -4.55 5.54
CA ALA A 219 -6.92 -5.33 6.45
C ALA A 219 -7.65 -6.59 6.93
N GLY A 220 -6.86 -7.61 7.29
CA GLY A 220 -7.36 -8.88 7.77
C GLY A 220 -7.69 -8.87 9.26
N ARG A 221 -8.14 -10.02 9.77
CA ARG A 221 -8.52 -10.20 11.18
C ARG A 221 -7.43 -9.78 12.19
N GLN A 222 -6.15 -9.91 11.85
CA GLN A 222 -5.05 -9.58 12.78
C GLN A 222 -5.03 -8.08 13.05
N HIS A 223 -5.10 -7.25 12.00
CA HIS A 223 -5.29 -5.79 12.12
C HIS A 223 -6.45 -5.46 13.05
N TRP A 224 -7.59 -6.11 12.84
CA TRP A 224 -8.79 -5.89 13.64
C TRP A 224 -8.63 -6.31 15.11
N TYR A 225 -7.81 -7.32 15.43
CA TYR A 225 -7.41 -7.62 16.81
C TYR A 225 -6.54 -6.50 17.41
N VAL A 226 -5.61 -5.94 16.63
CA VAL A 226 -4.81 -4.79 17.09
C VAL A 226 -5.71 -3.57 17.34
N VAL A 227 -6.64 -3.28 16.43
CA VAL A 227 -7.66 -2.22 16.60
C VAL A 227 -8.50 -2.47 17.86
N TYR A 228 -8.98 -3.70 18.06
CA TYR A 228 -9.70 -4.08 19.28
C TYR A 228 -8.89 -3.77 20.55
N CYS A 229 -7.60 -4.10 20.57
CA CYS A 229 -6.78 -3.89 21.76
C CYS A 229 -6.38 -2.42 21.98
N ARG A 230 -6.13 -1.66 20.90
CA ARG A 230 -5.45 -0.34 20.98
C ARG A 230 -6.34 0.86 20.64
N ARG A 231 -7.41 0.67 19.86
CA ARG A 231 -8.33 1.72 19.37
C ARG A 231 -9.78 1.25 19.43
N ARG A 232 -10.26 1.07 20.67
CA ARG A 232 -11.63 0.64 20.98
C ARG A 232 -12.68 1.57 20.38
N ASP A 233 -12.40 2.86 20.36
CA ASP A 233 -13.23 3.87 19.70
C ASP A 233 -13.43 3.55 18.20
N VAL A 234 -12.36 3.19 17.48
CA VAL A 234 -12.43 2.78 16.07
C VAL A 234 -13.17 1.46 15.90
N TRP A 235 -12.95 0.52 16.82
CA TRP A 235 -13.67 -0.76 16.85
C TRP A 235 -15.18 -0.57 16.98
N GLU A 236 -15.62 0.28 17.93
CA GLU A 236 -17.04 0.56 18.14
C GLU A 236 -17.68 1.25 16.92
N LYS A 237 -17.01 2.24 16.30
CA LYS A 237 -17.51 2.88 15.07
C LYS A 237 -17.63 1.87 13.92
N ALA A 238 -16.66 0.96 13.78
CA ALA A 238 -16.70 -0.08 12.76
C ALA A 238 -17.89 -1.05 12.97
N LYS A 239 -18.15 -1.49 14.22
CA LYS A 239 -19.34 -2.30 14.54
C LYS A 239 -20.64 -1.56 14.23
N ALA A 240 -20.73 -0.28 14.58
CA ALA A 240 -21.89 0.55 14.26
C ALA A 240 -22.10 0.65 12.74
N ALA A 241 -21.02 0.82 11.97
CA ALA A 241 -21.09 0.81 10.51
C ALA A 241 -21.58 -0.54 9.96
N GLU A 242 -21.14 -1.68 10.51
CA GLU A 242 -21.67 -3.00 10.10
C GLU A 242 -23.17 -3.12 10.36
N ALA A 243 -23.65 -2.62 11.51
CA ALA A 243 -25.07 -2.62 11.86
C ALA A 243 -25.91 -1.73 10.92
N ILE A 244 -25.40 -0.56 10.56
CA ILE A 244 -26.10 0.39 9.66
C ILE A 244 -26.13 -0.14 8.22
N ILE A 245 -25.01 -0.68 7.73
CA ILE A 245 -24.88 -1.16 6.35
C ILE A 245 -25.56 -2.53 6.16
N GLY A 246 -25.62 -3.35 7.22
CA GLY A 246 -26.32 -4.63 7.23
C GLY A 246 -25.49 -5.82 6.74
N TYR A 247 -24.17 -5.68 6.61
CA TYR A 247 -23.24 -6.79 6.35
C TYR A 247 -21.85 -6.52 6.94
N SER A 248 -21.01 -7.55 7.00
CA SER A 248 -19.71 -7.50 7.67
C SER A 248 -18.57 -6.91 6.83
N ILE A 249 -17.62 -6.25 7.50
CA ILE A 249 -16.38 -5.72 6.88
C ILE A 249 -15.48 -6.88 6.45
N LEU A 250 -15.30 -7.84 7.37
CA LEU A 250 -14.57 -9.08 7.16
C LEU A 250 -15.47 -10.07 6.45
N LYS A 251 -14.90 -10.87 5.56
CA LYS A 251 -15.68 -11.87 4.81
C LYS A 251 -16.39 -12.82 5.78
N ASP A 252 -17.72 -12.80 5.72
CA ASP A 252 -18.63 -13.68 6.44
C ASP A 252 -18.42 -13.69 7.97
N THR A 253 -18.01 -12.56 8.56
CA THR A 253 -17.77 -12.48 10.02
C THR A 253 -17.96 -11.06 10.52
N TYR A 254 -18.97 -10.82 11.35
CA TYR A 254 -19.12 -9.52 12.01
C TYR A 254 -18.07 -9.33 13.09
N LEU A 255 -17.69 -8.07 13.34
CA LEU A 255 -16.75 -7.72 14.39
C LEU A 255 -17.28 -8.09 15.78
N LYS A 256 -18.58 -7.87 16.05
CA LYS A 256 -19.21 -8.26 17.33
C LYS A 256 -19.03 -9.75 17.66
N ASP A 257 -19.03 -10.61 16.65
CA ASP A 257 -18.91 -12.06 16.82
C ASP A 257 -17.46 -12.48 17.15
N LEU A 258 -16.48 -11.59 16.88
CA LEU A 258 -15.08 -11.80 17.21
C LEU A 258 -14.74 -11.35 18.64
N GLU A 259 -15.59 -10.56 19.30
CA GLU A 259 -15.28 -9.97 20.62
C GLU A 259 -14.95 -11.00 21.70
N PRO A 260 -15.68 -12.12 21.87
CA PRO A 260 -15.34 -13.10 22.89
C PRO A 260 -13.94 -13.67 22.68
N ARG A 261 -13.59 -13.96 21.42
CA ARG A 261 -12.28 -14.49 21.06
C ARG A 261 -11.19 -13.44 21.27
N PHE A 262 -11.40 -12.21 20.80
CA PHE A 262 -10.42 -11.14 20.92
C PHE A 262 -10.20 -10.74 22.38
N GLU A 263 -11.24 -10.78 23.21
CA GLU A 263 -11.11 -10.55 24.65
C GLU A 263 -10.31 -11.66 25.32
N ALA A 264 -10.58 -12.92 24.99
CA ALA A 264 -9.80 -14.05 25.50
C ALA A 264 -8.31 -13.93 25.09
N MET A 265 -8.04 -13.53 23.83
CA MET A 265 -6.67 -13.29 23.36
C MET A 265 -5.97 -12.17 24.13
N ARG A 266 -6.69 -11.07 24.37
CA ARG A 266 -6.19 -9.90 25.11
C ARG A 266 -5.85 -10.27 26.56
N ILE A 267 -6.76 -10.98 27.24
CA ILE A 267 -6.56 -11.48 28.62
C ILE A 267 -5.37 -12.44 28.69
N ALA A 268 -5.20 -13.30 27.67
CA ALA A 268 -4.08 -14.23 27.58
C ALA A 268 -2.74 -13.55 27.21
N GLY A 269 -2.70 -12.21 27.07
CA GLY A 269 -1.47 -11.46 26.81
C GLY A 269 -0.93 -11.62 25.39
N ILE A 270 -1.76 -12.01 24.41
CA ILE A 270 -1.31 -12.11 23.02
C ILE A 270 -1.01 -10.71 22.49
N GLN A 271 0.22 -10.50 22.03
CA GLN A 271 0.71 -9.20 21.60
C GLN A 271 -0.14 -8.63 20.45
N ALA A 272 -0.61 -7.39 20.64
CA ALA A 272 -1.44 -6.68 19.67
C ALA A 272 -0.55 -5.90 18.69
N ASP A 273 -0.01 -6.60 17.69
CA ASP A 273 0.71 -6.02 16.56
C ASP A 273 0.59 -6.86 15.28
N GLU A 274 1.20 -6.37 14.21
CA GLU A 274 1.29 -7.00 12.89
C GLU A 274 2.72 -7.44 12.53
N LYS A 275 3.62 -7.58 13.52
CA LYS A 275 5.02 -7.92 13.30
C LYS A 275 5.22 -9.39 12.97
N THR A 276 4.27 -10.23 13.38
CA THR A 276 4.24 -11.66 13.05
C THR A 276 3.35 -11.91 11.83
N LYS A 277 3.79 -12.79 10.93
CA LYS A 277 2.96 -13.27 9.80
C LYS A 277 1.62 -13.81 10.32
N ALA A 278 0.52 -13.44 9.68
CA ALA A 278 -0.83 -13.77 10.13
C ALA A 278 -1.05 -15.27 10.42
N ALA A 279 -0.54 -16.17 9.56
CA ALA A 279 -0.66 -17.61 9.79
C ALA A 279 -0.01 -18.05 11.11
N THR A 280 1.21 -17.58 11.38
CA THR A 280 1.94 -17.86 12.61
C THR A 280 1.26 -17.23 13.83
N PHE A 281 0.78 -15.99 13.69
CA PHE A 281 0.03 -15.29 14.74
C PHE A 281 -1.22 -16.09 15.16
N TRP A 282 -2.03 -16.52 14.20
CA TRP A 282 -3.25 -17.28 14.49
C TRP A 282 -2.99 -18.68 15.02
N ALA A 283 -1.92 -19.34 14.57
CA ALA A 283 -1.51 -20.64 15.11
C ALA A 283 -1.08 -20.53 16.59
N ALA A 284 -0.29 -19.50 16.92
CA ALA A 284 0.11 -19.21 18.30
C ALA A 284 -1.11 -18.89 19.18
N ALA A 285 -2.01 -18.03 18.71
CA ALA A 285 -3.23 -17.68 19.42
C ALA A 285 -4.11 -18.92 19.69
N LYS A 286 -4.28 -19.79 18.70
CA LYS A 286 -5.04 -21.05 18.85
C LYS A 286 -4.44 -21.94 19.95
N ARG A 287 -3.11 -22.05 20.02
CA ARG A 287 -2.40 -22.84 21.02
C ARG A 287 -2.57 -22.27 22.43
N ILE A 288 -2.39 -20.96 22.58
CA ILE A 288 -2.51 -20.26 23.88
C ILE A 288 -3.93 -20.38 24.44
N LEU A 289 -4.94 -20.25 23.59
CA LEU A 289 -6.35 -20.37 24.01
C LEU A 289 -6.82 -21.82 24.21
N GLY A 290 -5.96 -22.82 24.02
CA GLY A 290 -6.32 -24.23 24.16
C GLY A 290 -7.37 -24.71 23.16
N TYR A 291 -7.56 -24.03 22.03
CA TYR A 291 -8.59 -24.38 21.06
C TYR A 291 -8.18 -25.67 20.32
N ARG A 292 -8.80 -26.79 20.70
CA ARG A 292 -8.73 -28.06 19.97
C ARG A 292 -9.74 -28.03 18.81
N PRO A 293 -9.36 -28.41 17.57
CA PRO A 293 -10.35 -28.60 16.51
C PRO A 293 -11.37 -29.67 16.95
N LYS A 294 -12.65 -29.45 16.65
CA LYS A 294 -13.73 -30.44 16.83
C LYS A 294 -13.61 -31.54 15.76
N GLU A 295 -12.62 -32.41 15.89
CA GLU A 295 -12.61 -33.73 15.25
C GLU A 295 -12.05 -34.69 16.32
N ASP A 296 -12.70 -35.85 16.48
CA ASP A 296 -12.49 -36.90 17.51
C ASP A 296 -13.42 -36.90 18.74
N GLU A 297 -14.69 -36.52 18.57
CA GLU A 297 -15.78 -37.22 19.29
C GLU A 297 -16.38 -38.28 18.35
N VAL A 298 -15.59 -39.31 18.04
CA VAL A 298 -16.19 -40.58 17.60
C VAL A 298 -16.66 -41.26 18.88
N SER A 299 -17.98 -41.36 19.03
CA SER A 299 -18.65 -42.03 20.14
C SER A 299 -18.04 -43.41 20.37
N CYS A 300 -17.40 -43.60 21.52
CA CYS A 300 -17.11 -44.92 22.05
C CYS A 300 -18.41 -45.47 22.67
N GLU A 301 -19.35 -45.87 21.82
CA GLU A 301 -20.47 -46.73 22.19
C GLU A 301 -20.55 -47.84 21.14
N LEU A 302 -19.92 -48.98 21.47
CA LEU A 302 -20.34 -50.33 21.07
C LEU A 302 -19.33 -51.33 21.65
N LEU A 303 -19.46 -51.60 22.95
CA LEU A 303 -19.04 -52.86 23.58
C LEU A 303 -19.93 -53.13 24.80
N VAL A 304 -21.16 -53.60 24.55
CA VAL A 304 -21.83 -54.69 25.29
C VAL A 304 -22.83 -55.34 24.33
#